data_AF-A0A5M4D2V0-F1
#
_entry.id   AF-A0A5M4D2V0-F1
#
_cell.length_a   1.000
_cell.length_b   1.000
_cell.length_c   1.000
_cell.angle_alpha   90.00
_cell.angle_beta   90.00
_cell.angle_gamma   90.00
#
_symmetry.space_group_name_H-M   'P 1'
#
loop_
_entity.id
_entity.type
_entity.pdbx_description
1 polymer ?
#
loop_
_entity_poly.entity_id
_entity_poly.type
_entity_poly.pdbx_seq_one_letter_code
_entity_poly.pdbx_strand_id
1 'polypeptide(L)'
;MRGASLIKSPPVARWGFGIVRRLSADIYTHAMYELTVERTFSAAHAIRICGVVEPLHGHNWHVKASVCGHELDDDGLLCDFHTVEELLREICGRFHNGNLNTIPPFDQINPTAELVARHIADQLERRLGAGGVWVLSVSVQEAAGCVATYRPGKPS
;
A
#
# COMPACT_ATOMS: atom_id res chain seq x y z
N MET A 1 -41.24 -42.51 46.87
CA MET A 1 -40.29 -42.86 45.78
C MET A 1 -40.28 -41.70 44.79
N ARG A 2 -39.09 -41.24 44.40
CA ARG A 2 -38.83 -40.03 43.59
C ARG A 2 -38.94 -40.33 42.09
N GLY A 3 -39.19 -39.30 41.27
CA GLY A 3 -38.96 -39.29 39.81
C GLY A 3 -40.12 -38.63 39.06
N ALA A 4 -40.14 -37.31 38.90
CA ALA A 4 -39.48 -36.50 37.85
C ALA A 4 -40.28 -36.42 36.53
N SER A 5 -40.69 -35.19 36.24
CA SER A 5 -41.57 -34.70 35.16
C SER A 5 -40.87 -34.62 33.80
N LEU A 6 -41.60 -34.86 32.71
CA LEU A 6 -41.26 -34.34 31.38
C LEU A 6 -42.51 -33.83 30.64
N ILE A 7 -42.41 -32.55 30.31
CA ILE A 7 -43.36 -31.66 29.65
C ILE A 7 -43.23 -31.88 28.13
N LYS A 8 -44.34 -32.01 27.41
CA LYS A 8 -44.36 -32.01 25.93
C LYS A 8 -44.83 -30.65 25.41
N SER A 9 -43.96 -29.94 24.69
CA SER A 9 -44.30 -28.74 23.92
C SER A 9 -44.81 -29.09 22.51
N PRO A 10 -45.72 -28.31 21.90
CA PRO A 10 -46.22 -28.51 20.54
C PRO A 10 -45.28 -27.91 19.46
N PRO A 11 -45.52 -28.14 18.15
CA PRO A 11 -44.46 -28.30 17.15
C PRO A 11 -43.92 -26.98 16.59
N VAL A 12 -42.64 -27.02 16.21
CA VAL A 12 -41.91 -25.92 15.57
C VAL A 12 -42.28 -25.85 14.09
N ALA A 13 -42.74 -24.69 13.64
CA ALA A 13 -42.95 -24.39 12.23
C ALA A 13 -41.61 -24.25 11.49
N ARG A 14 -41.45 -25.03 10.41
CA ARG A 14 -40.37 -24.89 9.43
C ARG A 14 -40.62 -23.63 8.60
N TRP A 15 -39.69 -22.67 8.65
CA TRP A 15 -39.57 -21.61 7.65
C TRP A 15 -38.21 -21.75 6.97
N GLY A 16 -38.25 -22.05 5.67
CA GLY A 16 -37.07 -21.99 4.81
C GLY A 16 -36.77 -20.53 4.44
N PHE A 17 -35.59 -20.08 4.81
CA PHE A 17 -34.86 -18.97 4.19
C PHE A 17 -33.45 -19.52 4.01
N GLY A 18 -32.95 -19.70 2.79
CA GLY A 18 -32.71 -18.59 1.89
C GLY A 18 -31.26 -18.19 2.09
N ILE A 19 -30.45 -18.43 1.07
CA ILE A 19 -29.01 -18.15 0.97
C ILE A 19 -28.70 -16.76 1.54
N VAL A 20 -28.24 -16.68 2.80
CA VAL A 20 -27.52 -15.50 3.28
C VAL A 20 -26.04 -15.83 3.07
N ARG A 21 -25.54 -15.42 1.91
CA ARG A 21 -24.13 -15.47 1.56
C ARG A 21 -23.31 -14.90 2.72
N ARG A 22 -22.42 -15.75 3.21
CA ARG A 22 -21.30 -15.50 4.13
C ARG A 22 -20.45 -14.33 3.60
N LEU A 23 -20.86 -13.10 3.86
CA LEU A 23 -20.13 -11.89 3.42
C LEU A 23 -19.44 -11.16 4.58
N SER A 24 -19.59 -11.61 5.82
CA SER A 24 -19.07 -10.91 7.00
C SER A 24 -17.87 -11.58 7.68
N ALA A 25 -17.54 -12.83 7.34
CA ALA A 25 -16.47 -13.58 8.01
C ALA A 25 -15.12 -13.53 7.28
N ASP A 26 -15.09 -13.28 5.98
CA ASP A 26 -13.83 -13.31 5.22
C ASP A 26 -13.01 -12.02 5.36
N ILE A 27 -13.60 -10.96 5.94
CA ILE A 27 -12.95 -9.65 6.10
C ILE A 27 -12.02 -9.60 7.33
N TYR A 28 -12.19 -10.53 8.29
CA TYR A 28 -11.45 -10.54 9.56
C TYR A 28 -10.60 -11.81 9.79
N THR A 29 -10.45 -12.70 8.81
CA THR A 29 -9.94 -14.06 9.06
C THR A 29 -8.49 -14.32 8.65
N HIS A 30 -7.80 -13.38 8.02
CA HIS A 30 -6.38 -13.55 7.69
C HIS A 30 -5.58 -12.41 8.31
N ALA A 31 -4.67 -12.76 9.22
CA ALA A 31 -3.64 -11.85 9.68
C ALA A 31 -2.88 -11.29 8.46
N MET A 32 -2.35 -10.07 8.59
CA MET A 32 -1.58 -9.42 7.55
C MET A 32 -0.21 -9.09 8.11
N TYR A 33 0.82 -9.51 7.39
CA TYR A 33 2.20 -9.12 7.64
C TYR A 33 2.51 -7.86 6.83
N GLU A 34 3.27 -6.95 7.41
CA GLU A 34 3.72 -5.72 6.75
C GLU A 34 5.23 -5.58 6.94
N LEU A 35 5.91 -5.20 5.87
CA LEU A 35 7.32 -4.87 5.86
C LEU A 35 7.48 -3.46 5.33
N THR A 36 8.31 -2.64 5.98
CA THR A 36 8.57 -1.26 5.54
C THR A 36 10.06 -1.02 5.32
N VAL A 37 10.40 -0.41 4.18
CA VAL A 37 11.74 0.08 3.86
C VAL A 37 11.72 1.59 3.64
N GLU A 38 12.76 2.26 4.13
CA GLU A 38 12.96 3.70 3.97
C GLU A 38 14.18 4.01 3.10
N ARG A 39 14.05 5.05 2.27
CA ARG A 39 15.12 5.57 1.41
C ARG A 39 15.02 7.07 1.27
N THR A 40 16.14 7.73 0.93
CA THR A 40 16.17 9.16 0.64
C THR A 40 16.78 9.39 -0.74
N PHE A 41 16.29 10.37 -1.48
CA PHE A 41 16.96 10.92 -2.65
C PHE A 41 16.87 12.45 -2.65
N SER A 42 17.87 13.13 -3.21
CA SER A 42 17.84 14.58 -3.41
C SER A 42 17.41 14.89 -4.84
N ALA A 43 16.45 15.79 -5.05
CA ALA A 43 16.03 16.21 -6.38
C ALA A 43 15.40 17.60 -6.35
N ALA A 44 15.53 18.32 -7.47
CA ALA A 44 14.85 19.59 -7.70
C ALA A 44 13.50 19.39 -8.41
N HIS A 45 12.54 20.29 -8.16
CA HIS A 45 11.28 20.35 -8.89
C HIS A 45 10.65 21.75 -8.85
N ALA A 46 9.65 21.96 -9.69
CA ALA A 46 8.72 23.07 -9.68
C ALA A 46 7.33 22.55 -10.09
N ILE A 47 6.32 22.81 -9.26
CA ILE A 47 4.93 22.46 -9.53
C ILE A 47 4.14 23.65 -10.09
N ARG A 48 3.09 23.33 -10.85
CA ARG A 48 2.12 24.32 -11.37
C ARG A 48 0.82 24.27 -10.58
N ILE A 49 0.44 25.37 -9.95
CA ILE A 49 -0.80 25.53 -9.20
C ILE A 49 -1.64 26.63 -9.85
N CYS A 50 -2.87 26.32 -10.25
CA CYS A 50 -3.79 27.27 -10.90
C CYS A 50 -3.15 28.02 -12.09
N GLY A 51 -2.30 27.34 -12.87
CA GLY A 51 -1.59 27.92 -14.01
C GLY A 51 -0.25 28.60 -13.68
N VAL A 52 0.00 28.94 -12.42
CA VAL A 52 1.25 29.57 -11.96
C VAL A 52 2.28 28.50 -11.62
N VAL A 53 3.51 28.65 -12.15
CA VAL A 53 4.64 27.77 -11.82
C VAL A 53 5.42 28.41 -10.68
N GLU A 54 5.71 27.63 -9.64
CA GLU A 54 6.61 28.07 -8.57
C GLU A 54 8.07 28.14 -9.05
N PRO A 55 8.96 28.82 -8.30
CA PRO A 55 10.39 28.74 -8.56
C PRO A 55 10.93 27.32 -8.41
N LEU A 56 11.86 26.94 -9.30
CA LEU A 56 12.61 25.69 -9.16
C LEU A 56 13.37 25.69 -7.83
N HIS A 57 13.17 24.63 -7.05
CA HIS A 57 13.82 24.42 -5.77
C HIS A 57 14.06 22.93 -5.53
N GLY A 58 14.77 22.56 -4.46
CA GLY A 58 15.14 21.16 -4.22
C GLY A 58 14.91 20.70 -2.80
N HIS A 59 14.72 19.38 -2.67
CA HIS A 59 14.43 18.71 -1.41
C HIS A 59 15.27 17.45 -1.25
N ASN A 60 15.43 17.05 0.00
CA ASN A 60 15.79 15.69 0.36
C ASN A 60 14.50 14.91 0.58
N TRP A 61 14.07 14.21 -0.46
CA TRP A 61 12.84 13.43 -0.48
C TRP A 61 13.03 12.16 0.34
N HIS A 62 12.29 12.03 1.44
CA HIS A 62 12.28 10.79 2.24
C HIS A 62 11.11 9.91 1.80
N VAL A 63 11.41 8.69 1.37
CA VAL A 63 10.47 7.71 0.87
C VAL A 63 10.36 6.57 1.88
N LYS A 64 9.12 6.23 2.25
CA LYS A 64 8.79 5.05 3.05
C LYS A 64 7.84 4.18 2.25
N ALA A 65 8.26 2.97 1.90
CA ALA A 65 7.41 2.02 1.19
C ALA A 65 7.09 0.83 2.08
N SER A 66 5.80 0.58 2.26
CA SER A 66 5.27 -0.59 2.94
C SER A 66 4.74 -1.58 1.93
N VAL A 67 5.13 -2.85 2.06
CA VAL A 67 4.55 -3.98 1.36
C VAL A 67 3.86 -4.89 2.36
N CYS A 68 2.84 -5.63 1.94
CA CYS A 68 2.12 -6.54 2.81
C CYS A 68 1.71 -7.84 2.10
N GLY A 69 1.35 -8.83 2.89
CA GLY A 69 0.87 -10.14 2.44
C GLY A 69 0.21 -10.91 3.58
N HIS A 70 -0.46 -12.00 3.26
CA HIS A 70 -1.20 -12.81 4.24
C HIS A 70 -0.38 -13.97 4.83
N GLU A 71 0.66 -14.40 4.12
CA GLU A 71 1.43 -15.60 4.44
C GLU A 71 2.92 -15.24 4.55
N LEU A 72 3.65 -16.09 5.26
CA LEU A 72 5.11 -16.10 5.31
C LEU A 72 5.58 -17.34 4.54
N ASP A 73 6.77 -17.27 3.95
CA ASP A 73 7.42 -18.43 3.35
C ASP A 73 7.92 -19.44 4.41
N ASP A 74 8.57 -20.51 3.95
CA ASP A 74 9.10 -21.58 4.82
C ASP A 74 10.18 -21.09 5.81
N ASP A 75 10.81 -19.95 5.51
CA ASP A 75 11.80 -19.28 6.37
C ASP A 75 11.15 -18.26 7.32
N GLY A 76 9.83 -18.08 7.25
CA GLY A 76 9.08 -17.14 8.08
C GLY A 76 9.18 -15.69 7.62
N LEU A 77 9.46 -15.45 6.34
CA LEU A 77 9.58 -14.11 5.76
C LEU A 77 8.37 -13.76 4.89
N LEU A 78 7.93 -12.50 4.96
CA LEU A 78 6.95 -11.97 4.01
C LEU A 78 7.58 -11.84 2.62
N CYS A 79 8.77 -11.24 2.58
CA CYS A 79 9.70 -11.20 1.47
C CYS A 79 11.08 -10.78 2.01
N ASP A 80 12.15 -11.00 1.24
CA ASP A 80 13.46 -10.44 1.58
C ASP A 80 13.42 -8.90 1.53
N PHE A 81 13.80 -8.23 2.64
CA PHE A 81 13.85 -6.77 2.70
C PHE A 81 14.88 -6.19 1.74
N HIS A 82 15.97 -6.91 1.43
CA HIS A 82 16.94 -6.49 0.42
C HIS A 82 16.31 -6.37 -0.96
N THR A 83 15.33 -7.22 -1.28
CA THR A 83 14.59 -7.12 -2.54
C THR A 83 13.88 -5.75 -2.62
N VAL A 84 13.09 -5.40 -1.60
CA VAL A 84 12.38 -4.11 -1.58
C VAL A 84 13.36 -2.92 -1.58
N GLU A 85 14.45 -3.03 -0.82
CA GLU A 85 15.49 -1.99 -0.76
C GLU A 85 16.17 -1.75 -2.12
N GLU A 86 16.51 -2.82 -2.85
CA GLU A 86 17.13 -2.73 -4.17
C GLU A 86 16.18 -2.13 -5.20
N LEU A 87 14.91 -2.56 -5.20
CA LEU A 87 13.88 -2.01 -6.08
C LEU A 87 13.70 -0.51 -5.83
N LEU A 88 13.58 -0.08 -4.57
CA LEU A 88 13.48 1.33 -4.22
C LEU A 88 14.72 2.13 -4.60
N ARG A 89 15.92 1.58 -4.36
CA ARG A 89 17.19 2.22 -4.74
C ARG A 89 17.22 2.53 -6.23
N GLU A 90 16.80 1.59 -7.07
CA GLU A 90 16.78 1.78 -8.52
C GLU A 90 15.70 2.75 -8.98
N ILE A 91 14.52 2.73 -8.37
CA ILE A 91 13.43 3.65 -8.69
C ILE A 91 13.85 5.08 -8.30
N CYS A 92 14.25 5.30 -7.05
CA CYS A 92 14.68 6.60 -6.54
C CYS A 92 15.98 7.09 -7.19
N GLY A 93 16.87 6.17 -7.59
CA GLY A 93 18.12 6.48 -8.29
C GLY A 93 17.92 7.20 -9.61
N ARG A 94 16.76 7.03 -10.26
CA ARG A 94 16.40 7.79 -11.48
C ARG A 94 16.18 9.28 -11.20
N PHE A 95 15.83 9.64 -9.96
CA PHE A 95 15.55 11.01 -9.55
C PHE A 95 16.74 11.68 -8.85
N HIS A 96 17.64 10.87 -8.29
CA HIS A 96 18.72 11.36 -7.43
C HIS A 96 19.67 12.33 -8.15
N ASN A 97 19.93 13.48 -7.51
CA ASN A 97 20.68 14.62 -8.04
C ASN A 97 20.13 15.14 -9.39
N GLY A 98 18.84 14.93 -9.66
CA GLY A 98 18.17 15.32 -10.88
C GLY A 98 17.14 16.43 -10.70
N ASN A 99 16.50 16.78 -11.82
CA ASN A 99 15.31 17.62 -11.87
C ASN A 99 14.11 16.76 -12.22
N LEU A 100 13.13 16.63 -11.32
CA LEU A 100 11.93 15.83 -11.56
C LEU A 100 11.19 16.30 -12.81
N ASN A 101 11.13 17.61 -13.10
CA ASN A 101 10.43 18.15 -14.26
C ASN A 101 11.02 17.72 -15.62
N THR A 102 12.19 17.06 -15.66
CA THR A 102 12.80 16.55 -16.89
C THR A 102 12.76 15.02 -17.01
N ILE A 103 12.12 14.34 -16.06
CA ILE A 103 12.14 12.88 -15.95
C ILE A 103 10.72 12.34 -16.13
N PRO A 104 10.48 11.40 -17.06
CA PRO A 104 9.16 10.78 -17.21
C PRO A 104 8.67 10.10 -15.93
N PRO A 105 7.38 10.27 -15.56
CA PRO A 105 6.32 10.98 -16.29
C PRO A 105 6.19 12.47 -15.94
N PHE A 106 7.04 12.99 -15.05
CA PHE A 106 6.99 14.36 -14.53
C PHE A 106 7.49 15.42 -15.52
N ASP A 107 8.01 14.99 -16.68
CA ASP A 107 8.18 15.82 -17.86
C ASP A 107 6.85 16.30 -18.46
N GLN A 108 5.75 15.62 -18.13
CA GLN A 108 4.41 15.89 -18.67
C GLN A 108 3.37 16.20 -17.59
N ILE A 109 3.60 15.79 -16.34
CA ILE A 109 2.70 16.03 -15.20
C ILE A 109 3.42 16.71 -14.04
N ASN A 110 2.68 17.32 -13.12
CA ASN A 110 3.28 17.95 -11.94
C ASN A 110 4.07 16.92 -11.10
N PRO A 111 5.28 17.25 -10.63
CA PRO A 111 6.03 16.45 -9.66
C PRO A 111 5.63 16.78 -8.21
N THR A 112 4.34 16.68 -7.86
CA THR A 112 3.90 16.85 -6.46
C THR A 112 4.28 15.63 -5.63
N ALA A 113 4.41 15.77 -4.30
CA ALA A 113 4.69 14.65 -3.40
C ALA A 113 3.70 13.48 -3.54
N GLU A 114 2.41 13.74 -3.77
CA GLU A 114 1.39 12.70 -4.01
C GLU A 114 1.65 11.92 -5.30
N LEU A 115 2.02 12.62 -6.37
CA LEU A 115 2.29 12.01 -7.67
C LEU A 115 3.63 11.26 -7.69
N VAL A 116 4.61 11.75 -6.94
CA VAL A 116 5.87 11.03 -6.66
C VAL A 116 5.60 9.75 -5.87
N ALA A 117 4.82 9.82 -4.78
CA ALA A 117 4.43 8.65 -3.99
C ALA A 117 3.71 7.60 -4.84
N ARG A 118 2.75 8.02 -5.67
CA ARG A 118 2.04 7.13 -6.60
C ARG A 118 2.98 6.50 -7.62
N HIS A 119 3.85 7.30 -8.26
CA HIS A 119 4.78 6.78 -9.26
C HIS A 119 5.70 5.70 -8.67
N ILE A 120 6.25 5.94 -7.48
CA ILE A 120 7.10 4.97 -6.79
C ILE A 120 6.31 3.70 -6.48
N ALA A 121 5.08 3.82 -5.96
CA ALA A 121 4.22 2.67 -5.70
C ALA A 121 3.95 1.85 -6.97
N ASP A 122 3.56 2.50 -8.07
CA ASP A 122 3.26 1.81 -9.33
C ASP A 122 4.50 1.11 -9.91
N GLN A 123 5.69 1.71 -9.78
CA GLN A 123 6.94 1.08 -10.21
C GLN A 123 7.31 -0.09 -9.30
N LEU A 124 7.13 0.04 -7.98
CA LEU A 124 7.43 -1.01 -7.02
C LEU A 124 6.49 -2.21 -7.20
N GLU A 125 5.18 -1.98 -7.31
CA GLU A 125 4.15 -3.01 -7.52
C GLU A 125 4.44 -3.84 -8.78
N ARG A 126 4.74 -3.18 -9.91
CA ARG A 126 5.09 -3.86 -11.17
C ARG A 126 6.30 -4.78 -11.06
N ARG A 127 7.20 -4.50 -10.12
CA ARG A 127 8.48 -5.22 -9.96
C ARG A 127 8.46 -6.28 -8.87
N LEU A 128 7.57 -6.16 -7.87
CA LEU A 128 7.35 -7.20 -6.85
C LEU A 128 6.74 -8.47 -7.46
N GLY A 129 5.92 -8.35 -8.50
CA GLY A 129 5.34 -9.49 -9.20
C GLY A 129 4.19 -10.18 -8.44
N ALA A 130 3.86 -11.42 -8.82
CA ALA A 130 2.63 -12.11 -8.38
C ALA A 130 2.79 -12.98 -7.10
N GLY A 131 3.75 -12.69 -6.24
CA GLY A 131 4.15 -13.55 -5.10
C GLY A 131 3.26 -13.49 -3.86
N GLY A 132 2.00 -13.04 -3.97
CA GLY A 132 1.14 -12.84 -2.79
C GLY A 132 1.56 -11.68 -1.87
N VAL A 133 2.55 -10.89 -2.31
CA VAL A 133 3.02 -9.65 -1.68
C VAL A 133 2.65 -8.49 -2.59
N TRP A 134 2.11 -7.42 -2.01
CA TRP A 134 1.74 -6.21 -2.75
C TRP A 134 2.10 -4.95 -1.97
N VAL A 135 2.15 -3.81 -2.66
CA VAL A 135 2.38 -2.51 -2.04
C VAL A 135 1.16 -2.14 -1.20
N LEU A 136 1.36 -1.94 0.10
CA LEU A 136 0.34 -1.41 1.01
C LEU A 136 0.26 0.11 0.89
N SER A 137 1.42 0.77 0.93
CA SER A 137 1.50 2.22 0.84
C SER A 137 2.89 2.69 0.46
N VAL A 138 2.96 3.86 -0.17
CA VAL A 138 4.19 4.63 -0.30
C VAL A 138 3.94 6.03 0.25
N SER A 139 4.76 6.44 1.20
CA SER A 139 4.76 7.79 1.76
C SER A 139 6.01 8.53 1.32
N VAL A 140 5.85 9.81 0.98
CA VAL A 140 6.91 10.71 0.57
C VAL A 140 6.85 11.96 1.42
N GLN A 141 7.95 12.28 2.09
CA GLN A 141 8.14 13.52 2.80
C GLN A 141 9.01 14.46 1.97
N GLU A 142 8.42 15.55 1.51
CA GLU A 142 9.08 16.58 0.70
C GLU A 142 9.77 17.61 1.60
N ALA A 143 9.07 18.08 2.64
CA ALA A 143 9.57 18.98 3.67
C ALA A 143 9.37 18.37 5.06
N ALA A 144 10.16 18.81 6.05
CA ALA A 144 10.07 18.30 7.42
C ALA A 144 8.63 18.36 7.97
N GLY A 145 8.05 17.19 8.26
CA GLY A 145 6.69 17.07 8.77
C GLY A 145 5.57 17.13 7.72
N CYS A 146 5.89 17.32 6.43
CA CYS A 146 4.94 17.35 5.33
C CYS A 146 5.02 16.06 4.52
N VAL A 147 4.04 15.17 4.71
CA VAL A 147 4.03 13.83 4.12
C VAL A 147 2.80 13.63 3.24
N ALA A 148 3.02 13.18 2.01
CA ALA A 148 1.99 12.64 1.14
C ALA A 148 2.06 11.11 1.14
N THR A 149 0.91 10.42 1.21
CA THR A 149 0.86 8.95 1.15
C THR A 149 -0.08 8.50 0.05
N TYR A 150 0.42 7.65 -0.85
CA TYR A 150 -0.39 6.91 -1.80
C TYR A 150 -0.62 5.49 -1.30
N ARG A 151 -1.86 5.01 -1.43
CA ARG A 151 -2.27 3.63 -1.13
C ARG A 151 -2.94 3.06 -2.37
N PRO A 152 -2.34 2.09 -3.07
CA PRO A 152 -3.00 1.43 -4.19
C PRO A 152 -4.23 0.64 -3.69
N GLY A 153 -5.19 0.40 -4.57
CA GLY A 153 -6.26 -0.56 -4.28
C GLY A 153 -5.68 -1.95 -4.11
N LYS A 154 -6.32 -2.82 -3.32
CA LYS A 154 -5.91 -4.24 -3.22
C LYS A 154 -5.82 -4.81 -4.65
N PRO A 155 -4.70 -5.46 -5.04
CA PRO A 155 -4.64 -6.15 -6.31
C PRO A 155 -5.77 -7.20 -6.35
N SER A 156 -6.55 -7.17 -7.43
CA SER A 156 -7.66 -8.10 -7.68
C SER A 156 -7.16 -9.51 -7.96
#